data_AF-A0A4Q3V8R8-F1
#
_entry.id   AF-A0A4Q3V8R8-F1
#
_cell.length_a   1.000
_cell.length_b   1.000
_cell.length_c   1.000
_cell.angle_alpha   90.00
_cell.angle_beta   90.00
_cell.angle_gamma   90.00
#
_symmetry.space_group_name_H-M   'P 1'
#
loop_
_entity.id
_entity.type
_entity.pdbx_description
1 polymer ?
#
loop_
_entity_poly.entity_id
_entity_poly.type
_entity_poly.pdbx_seq_one_letter_code
_entity_poly.pdbx_strand_id
1 'polypeptide(L)'
;MRGSVHLIVALGAAFAPAFAHAHFLWASLDGTTKTVAIGLQEVPTDAPLPLAERAGLIKAWTASEKTLALKPEGNWLKSLTTDHCVGVSLDYGVLDKRDQNRGVFWLRYYAKAADSPATSQTKVGLPVEVTFSVLDETRFLVTVLKDGKPTAGADVVIASSKEGADPIEGKTGADGTLAFDAQGGPLAIRALVTDNVKGKHDGKSYDLVRSYCSLTVPMPVVAKVEAPKAAGTEAPKPFTRRLSEAFGNNHDVVGDTAFVETLMGGNLTKPQWEAHLQQRALIHEEIDRILAAAGTAAYGDEQRKVTELLRQDLTALGSKWPDAATAWPLTNDLLRQIRESAQQGPYFALGVWHVYYGGITHGGRQIGAIAAKAVKAEPSYYLKSDGYRAYATKVNEITDPAAQQQMILGGQAAYKYIIASNDAEIFKKK
;
A
#
# COMPACT_ATOMS: atom_id res chain seq x y z
N MET A 1 -3.41 -55.12 33.59
CA MET A 1 -3.28 -54.48 32.26
C MET A 1 -3.86 -53.07 32.36
N ARG A 2 -3.02 -52.04 32.39
CA ARG A 2 -3.42 -50.63 32.33
C ARG A 2 -2.69 -50.03 31.13
N GLY A 3 -3.43 -49.69 30.08
CA GLY A 3 -2.90 -49.03 28.89
C GLY A 3 -3.00 -47.51 29.06
N SER A 4 -1.88 -46.82 28.96
CA SER A 4 -1.81 -45.36 28.92
C SER A 4 -1.87 -44.90 27.47
N VAL A 5 -2.87 -44.10 27.12
CA VAL A 5 -2.97 -43.43 25.82
C VAL A 5 -2.27 -42.07 25.94
N HIS A 6 -1.16 -41.90 25.22
CA HIS A 6 -0.50 -40.60 25.09
C HIS A 6 -1.11 -39.83 23.91
N LEU A 7 -1.85 -38.77 24.24
CA LEU A 7 -2.35 -37.80 23.27
C LEU A 7 -1.20 -36.84 22.91
N ILE A 8 -0.63 -37.01 21.71
CA ILE A 8 0.34 -36.06 21.14
C ILE A 8 -0.47 -34.94 20.47
N VAL A 9 -0.50 -33.77 21.12
CA VAL A 9 -1.02 -32.54 20.52
C VAL A 9 0.09 -31.92 19.68
N ALA A 10 0.00 -32.06 18.36
CA ALA A 10 0.88 -31.36 17.44
C ALA A 10 0.47 -29.88 17.39
N LEU A 11 1.30 -28.99 17.98
CA LEU A 11 1.19 -27.55 17.81
C LEU A 11 1.54 -27.21 16.34
N GLY A 12 0.52 -27.03 15.50
CA GLY A 12 0.69 -26.53 14.15
C GLY A 12 1.07 -25.05 14.18
N ALA A 13 2.32 -24.75 13.84
CA ALA A 13 2.76 -23.38 13.60
C ALA A 13 2.02 -22.82 12.38
N ALA A 14 1.07 -21.92 12.60
CA ALA A 14 0.41 -21.17 11.54
C ALA A 14 1.40 -20.12 11.00
N PHE A 15 2.03 -20.41 9.87
CA PHE A 15 2.81 -19.42 9.13
C PHE A 15 1.84 -18.38 8.54
N ALA A 16 1.80 -17.18 9.11
CA ALA A 16 1.11 -16.06 8.49
C ALA A 16 1.82 -15.71 7.16
N PRO A 17 1.10 -15.61 6.03
CA PRO A 17 1.73 -15.26 4.76
C PRO A 17 2.28 -13.83 4.85
N ALA A 18 3.60 -13.69 4.70
CA ALA A 18 4.20 -12.38 4.53
C ALA A 18 3.71 -11.77 3.22
N PHE A 19 2.88 -10.73 3.29
CA PHE A 19 2.51 -9.94 2.12
C PHE A 19 3.76 -9.22 1.61
N ALA A 20 4.38 -9.80 0.59
CA ALA A 20 5.48 -9.16 -0.11
C ALA A 20 4.91 -8.05 -1.00
N HIS A 21 5.11 -6.79 -0.60
CA HIS A 21 4.86 -5.64 -1.47
C HIS A 21 5.73 -5.77 -2.72
N ALA A 22 5.09 -6.06 -3.84
CA ALA A 22 5.75 -6.17 -5.12
C ALA A 22 5.83 -4.78 -5.75
N HIS A 23 7.03 -4.38 -6.15
CA HIS A 23 7.23 -3.17 -6.93
C HIS A 23 7.21 -3.55 -8.42
N PHE A 24 6.60 -2.71 -9.24
CA PHE A 24 6.42 -2.90 -10.67
C PHE A 24 7.16 -1.81 -11.43
N LEU A 25 7.58 -2.14 -12.64
CA LEU A 25 8.10 -1.13 -13.56
C LEU A 25 6.93 -0.28 -14.01
N TRP A 26 7.02 1.02 -13.79
CA TRP A 26 6.08 2.01 -14.29
C TRP A 26 6.81 3.00 -15.19
N ALA A 27 6.07 3.54 -16.15
CA ALA A 27 6.50 4.65 -16.98
C ALA A 27 5.38 5.69 -17.01
N SER A 28 5.75 6.97 -16.91
CA SER A 28 4.84 8.10 -16.96
C SER A 28 5.33 9.08 -18.02
N LEU A 29 4.41 9.60 -18.83
CA LEU A 29 4.72 10.55 -19.91
C LEU A 29 4.15 11.92 -19.55
N ASP A 30 5.03 12.91 -19.45
CA ASP A 30 4.63 14.31 -19.32
C ASP A 30 4.53 14.94 -20.71
N GLY A 31 3.29 15.20 -21.14
CA GLY A 31 3.00 15.77 -22.44
C GLY A 31 3.47 17.23 -22.60
N THR A 32 3.70 17.96 -21.50
CA THR A 32 4.18 19.34 -21.48
C THR A 32 5.69 19.39 -21.61
N THR A 33 6.40 18.64 -20.77
CA THR A 33 7.88 18.63 -20.79
C THR A 33 8.45 17.63 -21.79
N LYS A 34 7.59 16.85 -22.46
CA LYS A 34 7.99 15.82 -23.43
C LYS A 34 8.99 14.84 -22.84
N THR A 35 8.77 14.50 -21.57
CA THR A 35 9.66 13.64 -20.78
C THR A 35 8.95 12.37 -20.38
N VAL A 36 9.60 11.23 -20.60
CA VAL A 36 9.21 9.96 -19.97
C VAL A 36 10.02 9.78 -18.69
N ALA A 37 9.35 9.40 -17.60
CA ALA A 37 9.96 9.02 -16.33
C ALA A 37 9.65 7.56 -16.01
N ILE A 38 10.67 6.80 -15.60
CA ILE A 38 10.61 5.35 -15.40
C ILE A 38 11.13 5.01 -14.00
N GLY A 39 10.36 4.20 -13.27
CA GLY A 39 10.67 3.84 -11.88
C GLY A 39 10.13 2.45 -11.50
N LEU A 40 10.64 1.92 -10.39
CA LEU A 40 10.06 0.76 -9.70
C LEU A 40 9.20 1.25 -8.55
N GLN A 41 7.89 1.07 -8.63
CA GLN A 41 6.91 1.62 -7.67
C GLN A 41 5.78 0.60 -7.41
N GLU A 42 5.02 0.77 -6.33
CA GLU A 42 3.79 -0.03 -6.12
C GLU A 42 2.68 0.50 -7.05
N VAL A 43 2.45 1.83 -7.02
CA VAL A 43 1.64 2.58 -8.00
C VAL A 43 2.44 3.76 -8.59
N PRO A 44 2.11 4.28 -9.78
CA PRO A 44 2.95 5.27 -10.46
C PRO A 44 3.01 6.65 -9.77
N THR A 45 2.17 6.90 -8.76
CA THR A 45 2.18 8.11 -7.93
C THR A 45 3.14 8.04 -6.75
N ASP A 46 3.64 6.85 -6.39
CA ASP A 46 4.53 6.68 -5.24
C ASP A 46 5.94 7.20 -5.54
N ALA A 47 6.75 7.40 -4.50
CA ALA A 47 8.18 7.58 -4.71
C ALA A 47 8.81 6.30 -5.29
N PRO A 48 9.63 6.37 -6.34
CA PRO A 48 10.28 5.19 -6.88
C PRO A 48 11.37 4.67 -5.96
N LEU A 49 11.50 3.35 -5.92
CA LEU A 49 12.63 2.70 -5.28
C LEU A 49 13.93 2.95 -6.05
N PRO A 50 15.09 2.87 -5.37
CA PRO A 50 16.39 2.84 -6.03
C PRO A 50 16.45 1.71 -7.07
N LEU A 51 16.72 2.07 -8.32
CA LEU A 51 16.87 1.10 -9.41
C LEU A 51 18.19 0.32 -9.31
N ALA A 52 19.21 0.90 -8.66
CA ALA A 52 20.53 0.31 -8.44
C ALA A 52 21.10 -0.33 -9.72
N GLU A 53 21.65 -1.54 -9.63
CA GLU A 53 22.19 -2.31 -10.75
C GLU A 53 21.19 -2.59 -11.89
N ARG A 54 19.88 -2.46 -11.65
CA ARG A 54 18.85 -2.70 -12.67
C ARG A 54 18.70 -1.55 -13.65
N ALA A 55 19.21 -0.36 -13.31
CA ALA A 55 19.09 0.81 -14.18
C ALA A 55 19.65 0.55 -15.58
N GLY A 56 20.78 -0.17 -15.69
CA GLY A 56 21.40 -0.53 -16.97
C GLY A 56 20.68 -1.63 -17.76
N LEU A 57 19.71 -2.32 -17.16
CA LEU A 57 18.90 -3.36 -17.79
C LEU A 57 17.60 -2.81 -18.39
N ILE A 58 17.20 -1.60 -17.97
CA ILE A 58 15.99 -0.96 -18.45
C ILE A 58 16.23 -0.42 -19.85
N LYS A 59 15.32 -0.76 -20.76
CA LYS A 59 15.29 -0.27 -22.14
C LYS A 59 13.97 0.43 -22.38
N ALA A 60 14.01 1.55 -23.10
CA ALA A 60 12.82 2.29 -23.50
C ALA A 60 12.89 2.62 -24.99
N TRP A 61 11.74 2.70 -25.65
CA TRP A 61 11.61 2.99 -27.07
C TRP A 61 10.20 3.49 -27.40
N THR A 62 10.02 3.97 -28.62
CA THR A 62 8.73 4.42 -29.15
C THR A 62 8.44 3.70 -30.47
N ALA A 63 7.31 4.00 -31.09
CA ALA A 63 7.02 3.47 -32.43
C ALA A 63 7.93 4.10 -33.51
N SER A 64 8.33 5.36 -33.32
CA SER A 64 9.17 6.10 -34.30
C SER A 64 10.67 5.91 -34.03
N GLU A 65 11.05 5.77 -32.75
CA GLU A 65 12.42 5.69 -32.29
C GLU A 65 12.69 4.34 -31.62
N LYS A 66 13.63 3.57 -32.17
CA LYS A 66 13.93 2.22 -31.69
C LYS A 66 14.51 2.15 -30.29
N THR A 67 15.08 3.24 -29.76
CA THR A 67 15.68 3.28 -28.41
C THR A 67 15.77 4.72 -27.91
N LEU A 68 15.28 4.98 -26.69
CA LEU A 68 15.43 6.25 -25.99
C LEU A 68 16.68 6.23 -25.10
N ALA A 69 17.43 7.33 -25.10
CA ALA A 69 18.59 7.49 -24.22
C ALA A 69 18.14 7.86 -22.80
N LEU A 70 18.19 6.89 -21.88
CA LEU A 70 17.80 7.06 -20.48
C LEU A 70 18.92 7.70 -19.65
N LYS A 71 18.58 8.71 -18.85
CA LYS A 71 19.48 9.38 -17.90
C LYS A 71 18.95 9.20 -16.47
N PRO A 72 19.81 8.85 -15.51
CA PRO A 72 19.40 8.78 -14.11
C PRO A 72 19.15 10.17 -13.54
N GLU A 73 18.06 10.31 -12.79
CA GLU A 73 17.72 11.51 -12.02
C GLU A 73 17.12 11.08 -10.68
N GLY A 74 17.97 11.01 -9.65
CA GLY A 74 17.60 10.37 -8.38
C GLY A 74 17.29 8.88 -8.58
N ASN A 75 16.12 8.45 -8.12
CA ASN A 75 15.62 7.08 -8.28
C ASN A 75 14.85 6.85 -9.60
N TRP A 76 14.78 7.87 -10.48
CA TRP A 76 14.14 7.79 -11.78
C TRP A 76 15.16 7.56 -12.91
N LEU A 77 14.71 6.94 -13.99
CA LEU A 77 15.32 7.09 -15.31
C LEU A 77 14.42 7.98 -16.17
N LYS A 78 15.01 8.98 -16.83
CA LYS A 78 14.27 9.91 -17.68
C LYS A 78 14.84 10.01 -19.08
N SER A 79 13.99 10.31 -20.05
CA SER A 79 14.40 10.67 -21.41
C SER A 79 13.41 11.64 -22.03
N LEU A 80 13.87 12.40 -23.01
CA LEU A 80 13.01 13.25 -23.82
C LEU A 80 12.44 12.43 -24.98
N THR A 81 11.19 12.68 -25.34
CA THR A 81 10.56 12.07 -26.51
C THR A 81 9.44 12.95 -27.06
N THR A 82 9.35 13.03 -28.39
CA THR A 82 8.24 13.71 -29.06
C THR A 82 7.04 12.80 -29.30
N ASP A 83 7.19 11.49 -29.09
CA ASP A 83 6.09 10.54 -29.24
C ASP A 83 5.12 10.60 -28.08
N HIS A 84 3.90 10.19 -28.39
CA HIS A 84 2.77 10.18 -27.47
C HIS A 84 2.57 8.83 -26.76
N CYS A 85 3.47 7.88 -27.03
CA CYS A 85 3.43 6.54 -26.47
C CYS A 85 4.85 5.96 -26.37
N VAL A 86 5.21 5.46 -25.20
CA VAL A 86 6.53 4.88 -24.91
C VAL A 86 6.37 3.46 -24.38
N GLY A 87 7.16 2.54 -24.90
CA GLY A 87 7.35 1.20 -24.37
C GLY A 87 8.62 1.09 -23.54
N VAL A 88 8.58 0.33 -22.46
CA VAL A 88 9.71 0.08 -21.57
C VAL A 88 9.76 -1.40 -21.21
N SER A 89 10.97 -1.95 -21.09
CA SER A 89 11.20 -3.30 -20.59
C SER A 89 12.29 -3.37 -19.55
N LEU A 90 12.13 -4.29 -18.61
CA LEU A 90 13.15 -4.77 -17.69
C LEU A 90 13.07 -6.29 -17.66
N ASP A 91 14.13 -6.96 -18.12
CA ASP A 91 14.33 -8.37 -17.84
C ASP A 91 14.85 -8.51 -16.41
N TYR A 92 14.02 -9.05 -15.51
CA TYR A 92 14.38 -9.17 -14.11
C TYR A 92 15.16 -10.47 -13.84
N GLY A 93 15.10 -11.42 -14.76
CA GLY A 93 15.75 -12.72 -14.63
C GLY A 93 14.94 -13.76 -13.85
N VAL A 94 15.58 -14.89 -13.54
CA VAL A 94 14.95 -16.03 -12.87
C VAL A 94 14.91 -15.84 -11.36
N LEU A 95 13.73 -15.97 -10.78
CA LEU A 95 13.47 -15.93 -9.34
C LEU A 95 13.05 -17.30 -8.82
N ASP A 96 13.69 -17.70 -7.73
CA ASP A 96 13.26 -18.84 -6.93
C ASP A 96 12.43 -18.32 -5.75
N LYS A 97 11.14 -18.62 -5.77
CA LYS A 97 10.18 -18.25 -4.73
C LYS A 97 9.42 -19.48 -4.24
N ARG A 98 10.08 -20.65 -4.22
CA ARG A 98 9.51 -21.91 -3.72
C ARG A 98 9.17 -21.83 -2.23
N ASP A 99 9.97 -21.12 -1.46
CA ASP A 99 9.72 -20.77 -0.06
C ASP A 99 8.41 -20.00 0.17
N GLN A 100 7.95 -19.27 -0.86
CA GLN A 100 6.70 -18.51 -0.86
C GLN A 100 5.55 -19.24 -1.59
N ASN A 101 5.72 -20.52 -1.94
CA ASN A 101 4.77 -21.30 -2.73
C ASN A 101 4.43 -20.65 -4.09
N ARG A 102 5.39 -19.96 -4.72
CA ARG A 102 5.23 -19.29 -6.03
C ARG A 102 5.99 -19.95 -7.17
N GLY A 103 6.84 -20.95 -6.85
CA GLY A 103 7.66 -21.69 -7.80
C GLY A 103 8.93 -20.97 -8.23
N VAL A 104 9.59 -21.51 -9.26
CA VAL A 104 10.75 -20.89 -9.92
C VAL A 104 10.29 -20.34 -11.26
N PHE A 105 10.44 -19.03 -11.47
CA PHE A 105 9.90 -18.37 -12.67
C PHE A 105 10.85 -17.33 -13.24
N TRP A 106 10.80 -17.16 -14.56
CA TRP A 106 11.44 -16.03 -15.23
C TRP A 106 10.52 -14.82 -15.16
N LEU A 107 10.98 -13.74 -14.53
CA LEU A 107 10.22 -12.52 -14.34
C LEU A 107 10.62 -11.46 -15.38
N ARG A 108 9.62 -10.96 -16.10
CA ARG A 108 9.78 -9.90 -17.10
C ARG A 108 8.82 -8.76 -16.76
N TYR A 109 9.33 -7.55 -16.76
CA TYR A 109 8.52 -6.35 -16.59
C TYR A 109 8.48 -5.56 -17.89
N TYR A 110 7.29 -5.06 -18.19
CA TYR A 110 7.01 -4.10 -19.23
C TYR A 110 6.26 -2.93 -18.62
N ALA A 111 6.44 -1.76 -19.22
CA ALA A 111 5.61 -0.61 -18.95
C ALA A 111 5.27 0.09 -20.26
N LYS A 112 4.07 0.65 -20.32
CA LYS A 112 3.62 1.51 -21.39
C LYS A 112 3.15 2.83 -20.79
N ALA A 113 3.66 3.93 -21.32
CA ALA A 113 3.16 5.26 -21.00
C ALA A 113 2.48 5.84 -22.24
N ALA A 114 1.27 6.36 -22.09
CA ALA A 114 0.57 7.07 -23.14
C ALA A 114 -0.02 8.36 -22.57
N ASP A 115 -0.10 9.41 -23.37
CA ASP A 115 -0.66 10.70 -22.95
C ASP A 115 -2.16 10.85 -23.23
N SER A 116 -2.81 9.82 -23.78
CA SER A 116 -4.25 9.76 -23.96
C SER A 116 -4.73 8.32 -24.14
N PRO A 117 -6.04 8.04 -23.96
CA PRO A 117 -6.62 6.75 -24.30
C PRO A 117 -6.39 6.36 -25.76
N ALA A 118 -6.50 7.32 -26.68
CA ALA A 118 -6.29 7.09 -28.11
C ALA A 118 -4.84 6.65 -28.40
N THR A 119 -3.86 7.35 -27.84
CA THR A 119 -2.44 7.04 -28.03
C THR A 119 -2.02 5.77 -27.29
N SER A 120 -2.77 5.35 -26.25
CA SER A 120 -2.59 4.04 -25.61
C SER A 120 -2.87 2.85 -26.53
N GLN A 121 -3.57 3.07 -27.66
CA GLN A 121 -3.83 2.03 -28.67
C GLN A 121 -2.64 1.81 -29.61
N THR A 122 -1.67 2.72 -29.64
CA THR A 122 -0.47 2.61 -30.48
C THR A 122 0.35 1.41 -30.06
N LYS A 123 0.57 0.44 -30.96
CA LYS A 123 1.43 -0.71 -30.68
C LYS A 123 2.89 -0.29 -30.65
N VAL A 124 3.54 -0.45 -29.51
CA VAL A 124 4.98 -0.20 -29.35
C VAL A 124 5.80 -1.50 -29.45
N GLY A 125 5.16 -2.65 -29.65
CA GLY A 125 5.85 -3.92 -29.89
C GLY A 125 6.34 -4.59 -28.60
N LEU A 126 5.63 -4.38 -27.48
CA LEU A 126 5.91 -5.10 -26.25
C LEU A 126 5.42 -6.55 -26.36
N PRO A 127 6.15 -7.54 -25.82
CA PRO A 127 5.67 -8.93 -25.77
C PRO A 127 4.37 -9.10 -24.98
N VAL A 128 4.15 -8.30 -23.94
CA VAL A 128 2.85 -8.11 -23.31
C VAL A 128 2.54 -6.63 -23.35
N GLU A 129 1.36 -6.28 -23.85
CA GLU A 129 0.96 -4.89 -24.06
C GLU A 129 -0.45 -4.66 -23.52
N VAL A 130 -0.64 -3.54 -22.84
CA VAL A 130 -1.94 -3.14 -22.28
C VAL A 130 -2.41 -1.90 -22.99
N THR A 131 -3.68 -1.86 -23.40
CA THR A 131 -4.32 -0.67 -23.95
C THR A 131 -5.59 -0.33 -23.18
N PHE A 132 -6.02 0.93 -23.28
CA PHE A 132 -7.17 1.47 -22.58
C PHE A 132 -8.09 2.21 -23.55
N SER A 133 -9.39 1.90 -23.51
CA SER A 133 -10.41 2.63 -24.26
C SER A 133 -11.60 3.00 -23.40
N VAL A 134 -12.25 4.09 -23.78
CA VAL A 134 -13.51 4.56 -23.19
C VAL A 134 -14.64 3.94 -24.01
N LEU A 135 -15.52 3.17 -23.36
CA LEU A 135 -16.71 2.60 -24.03
C LEU A 135 -17.83 3.65 -24.07
N ASP A 136 -18.05 4.29 -22.93
CA ASP A 136 -18.99 5.39 -22.73
C ASP A 136 -18.55 6.23 -21.51
N GLU A 137 -19.37 7.20 -21.10
CA GLU A 137 -19.06 8.12 -19.99
C GLU A 137 -18.86 7.40 -18.64
N THR A 138 -19.37 6.19 -18.49
CA THR A 138 -19.40 5.44 -17.22
C THR A 138 -18.61 4.14 -17.27
N ARG A 139 -18.25 3.65 -18.45
CA ARG A 139 -17.60 2.36 -18.62
C ARG A 139 -16.36 2.46 -19.47
N PHE A 140 -15.33 1.74 -19.02
CA PHE A 140 -14.04 1.65 -19.65
C PHE A 140 -13.70 0.20 -20.00
N LEU A 141 -12.72 0.04 -20.88
CA LEU A 141 -12.22 -1.26 -21.33
C LEU A 141 -10.70 -1.28 -21.28
N VAL A 142 -10.15 -2.28 -20.59
CA VAL A 142 -8.74 -2.68 -20.72
C VAL A 142 -8.64 -3.80 -21.74
N THR A 143 -7.65 -3.74 -22.62
CA THR A 143 -7.28 -4.88 -23.49
C THR A 143 -5.85 -5.30 -23.19
N VAL A 144 -5.64 -6.61 -22.99
CA VAL A 144 -4.31 -7.21 -22.79
C VAL A 144 -3.94 -8.03 -24.02
N LEU A 145 -2.80 -7.69 -24.61
CA LEU A 145 -2.22 -8.38 -25.75
C LEU A 145 -0.96 -9.13 -25.31
N LYS A 146 -0.73 -10.30 -25.92
CA LYS A 146 0.54 -11.04 -25.88
C LYS A 146 0.98 -11.28 -27.31
N ASP A 147 2.17 -10.83 -27.64
CA ASP A 147 2.75 -10.89 -28.99
C ASP A 147 1.76 -10.36 -30.06
N GLY A 148 1.09 -9.25 -29.71
CA GLY A 148 0.11 -8.57 -30.55
C GLY A 148 -1.27 -9.23 -30.67
N LYS A 149 -1.52 -10.36 -29.97
CA LYS A 149 -2.80 -11.09 -29.97
C LYS A 149 -3.54 -10.93 -28.63
N PRO A 150 -4.88 -10.87 -28.62
CA PRO A 150 -5.62 -10.81 -27.36
C PRO A 150 -5.34 -12.00 -26.44
N THR A 151 -5.21 -11.72 -25.14
CA THR A 151 -4.81 -12.70 -24.13
C THR A 151 -5.90 -12.90 -23.10
N ALA A 152 -6.54 -14.06 -23.13
CA ALA A 152 -7.55 -14.44 -22.15
C ALA A 152 -6.94 -14.82 -20.79
N GLY A 153 -7.69 -14.59 -19.72
CA GLY A 153 -7.32 -15.01 -18.36
C GLY A 153 -6.16 -14.24 -17.72
N ALA A 154 -5.69 -13.15 -18.33
CA ALA A 154 -4.66 -12.29 -17.78
C ALA A 154 -5.19 -11.60 -16.51
N ASP A 155 -4.41 -11.60 -15.44
CA ASP A 155 -4.78 -10.92 -14.19
C ASP A 155 -4.58 -9.41 -14.36
N VAL A 156 -5.64 -8.63 -14.19
CA VAL A 156 -5.62 -7.17 -14.32
C VAL A 156 -5.93 -6.54 -12.98
N VAL A 157 -5.13 -5.54 -12.60
CA VAL A 157 -5.33 -4.69 -11.44
C VAL A 157 -5.32 -3.23 -11.89
N ILE A 158 -6.35 -2.50 -11.52
CA ILE A 158 -6.53 -1.09 -11.86
C ILE A 158 -6.47 -0.32 -10.54
N ALA A 159 -5.35 0.36 -10.31
CA ALA A 159 -5.18 1.19 -9.13
C ALA A 159 -6.02 2.45 -9.28
N SER A 160 -6.80 2.76 -8.24
CA SER A 160 -7.55 4.00 -8.17
C SER A 160 -6.61 5.14 -7.82
N SER A 161 -6.71 6.26 -8.54
CA SER A 161 -6.07 7.51 -8.07
C SER A 161 -6.82 8.13 -6.89
N LYS A 162 -8.01 7.61 -6.56
CA LYS A 162 -8.77 8.03 -5.40
C LYS A 162 -8.17 7.37 -4.16
N GLU A 163 -7.51 8.17 -3.33
CA GLU A 163 -7.00 7.73 -2.03
C GLU A 163 -8.05 6.92 -1.25
N GLY A 164 -7.63 5.76 -0.76
CA GLY A 164 -8.45 4.82 0.01
C GLY A 164 -9.48 4.01 -0.79
N ALA A 165 -9.54 4.14 -2.11
CA ALA A 165 -10.37 3.26 -2.94
C ALA A 165 -9.65 1.94 -3.23
N ASP A 166 -10.39 0.84 -3.13
CA ASP A 166 -9.87 -0.48 -3.48
C ASP A 166 -9.51 -0.55 -4.97
N PRO A 167 -8.39 -1.20 -5.34
CA PRO A 167 -8.10 -1.47 -6.73
C PRO A 167 -9.20 -2.37 -7.31
N ILE A 168 -9.51 -2.16 -8.59
CA ILE A 168 -10.35 -3.11 -9.33
C ILE A 168 -9.45 -4.26 -9.76
N GLU A 169 -9.82 -5.48 -9.38
CA GLU A 169 -9.15 -6.70 -9.78
C GLU A 169 -10.07 -7.55 -10.66
N GLY A 170 -9.51 -8.12 -11.72
CA GLY A 170 -10.27 -8.97 -12.63
C GLY A 170 -9.38 -9.78 -13.55
N LYS A 171 -10.00 -10.63 -14.38
CA LYS A 171 -9.33 -11.38 -15.43
C LYS A 171 -9.90 -11.01 -16.79
N THR A 172 -9.06 -10.99 -17.82
CA THR A 172 -9.52 -10.75 -19.19
C THR A 172 -10.37 -11.90 -19.73
N GLY A 173 -11.37 -11.57 -20.54
CA GLY A 173 -12.21 -12.52 -21.28
C GLY A 173 -11.50 -13.16 -22.48
N ALA A 174 -12.25 -13.96 -23.25
CA ALA A 174 -11.71 -14.69 -24.42
C ALA A 174 -11.15 -13.76 -25.51
N ASP A 175 -11.68 -12.55 -25.60
CA ASP A 175 -11.26 -11.47 -26.49
C ASP A 175 -10.11 -10.62 -25.91
N GLY A 176 -9.53 -11.03 -24.77
CA GLY A 176 -8.46 -10.33 -24.09
C GLY A 176 -8.87 -9.04 -23.39
N THR A 177 -10.17 -8.81 -23.17
CA THR A 177 -10.66 -7.56 -22.59
C THR A 177 -11.20 -7.70 -21.17
N LEU A 178 -11.19 -6.61 -20.41
CA LEU A 178 -11.86 -6.46 -19.12
C LEU A 178 -12.57 -5.11 -19.09
N ALA A 179 -13.91 -5.13 -18.98
CA ALA A 179 -14.71 -3.93 -18.79
C ALA A 179 -14.82 -3.59 -17.30
N PHE A 180 -14.86 -2.29 -16.99
CA PHE A 180 -14.99 -1.80 -15.62
C PHE A 180 -15.61 -0.41 -15.58
N ASP A 181 -16.16 -0.04 -14.42
CA ASP A 181 -16.78 1.27 -14.24
C ASP A 181 -15.74 2.38 -14.06
N ALA A 182 -16.10 3.57 -14.54
CA ALA A 182 -15.23 4.73 -14.51
C ALA A 182 -14.78 5.08 -13.10
N GLN A 183 -13.47 5.22 -12.93
CA GLN A 183 -12.86 5.76 -11.73
C GLN A 183 -12.33 7.17 -12.00
N GLY A 184 -12.48 8.08 -11.03
CA GLY A 184 -11.93 9.43 -11.15
C GLY A 184 -10.40 9.44 -11.13
N GLY A 185 -9.81 10.46 -11.75
CA GLY A 185 -8.36 10.75 -11.82
C GLY A 185 -7.52 9.75 -12.65
N PRO A 186 -6.18 9.92 -12.72
CA PRO A 186 -5.31 9.16 -13.63
C PRO A 186 -5.44 7.63 -13.48
N LEU A 187 -5.33 6.90 -14.58
CA LEU A 187 -5.39 5.45 -14.56
C LEU A 187 -4.00 4.82 -14.51
N ALA A 188 -3.86 3.88 -13.58
CA ALA A 188 -2.70 3.02 -13.41
C ALA A 188 -3.16 1.57 -13.51
N ILE A 189 -2.92 0.96 -14.67
CA ILE A 189 -3.34 -0.41 -14.96
C ILE A 189 -2.13 -1.33 -14.93
N ARG A 190 -2.27 -2.51 -14.34
CA ARG A 190 -1.26 -3.57 -14.35
C ARG A 190 -1.89 -4.85 -14.83
N ALA A 191 -1.30 -5.49 -15.83
CA ALA A 191 -1.64 -6.84 -16.25
C ALA A 191 -0.51 -7.83 -15.93
N LEU A 192 -0.87 -9.07 -15.59
CA LEU A 192 0.03 -10.21 -15.50
C LEU A 192 -0.43 -11.30 -16.47
N VAL A 193 0.50 -11.72 -17.32
CA VAL A 193 0.36 -12.90 -18.17
C VAL A 193 1.34 -13.97 -17.68
N THR A 194 0.83 -15.17 -17.44
CA THR A 194 1.63 -16.32 -16.99
C THR A 194 1.68 -17.38 -18.08
N ASP A 195 2.90 -17.72 -18.51
CA ASP A 195 3.14 -18.81 -19.45
C ASP A 195 3.71 -20.02 -18.72
N ASN A 196 3.00 -21.14 -18.76
CA ASN A 196 3.44 -22.41 -18.16
C ASN A 196 4.45 -23.13 -19.07
N VAL A 197 5.53 -22.43 -19.43
CA VAL A 197 6.63 -22.95 -20.25
C VAL A 197 7.90 -23.02 -19.42
N LYS A 198 8.58 -24.17 -19.50
CA LYS A 198 9.85 -24.40 -18.83
C LYS A 198 11.02 -23.98 -19.71
N GLY A 199 12.11 -23.53 -19.12
CA GLY A 199 13.29 -23.14 -19.89
C GLY A 199 14.50 -22.80 -19.03
N LYS A 200 15.49 -22.18 -19.68
CA LYS A 200 16.67 -21.60 -19.03
C LYS A 200 16.85 -20.15 -19.45
N HIS A 201 17.27 -19.30 -18.52
CA HIS A 201 17.64 -17.92 -18.77
C HIS A 201 18.84 -17.57 -17.87
N ASP A 202 19.91 -17.04 -18.47
CA ASP A 202 21.21 -16.82 -17.80
C ASP A 202 21.70 -18.02 -17.00
N GLY A 203 21.59 -19.21 -17.59
CA GLY A 203 22.01 -20.49 -16.98
C GLY A 203 21.09 -21.03 -15.88
N LYS A 204 20.08 -20.27 -15.43
CA LYS A 204 19.12 -20.68 -14.40
C LYS A 204 17.87 -21.29 -15.03
N SER A 205 17.41 -22.41 -14.49
CA SER A 205 16.18 -23.07 -14.97
C SER A 205 14.93 -22.46 -14.33
N TYR A 206 13.83 -22.41 -15.07
CA TYR A 206 12.52 -21.95 -14.58
C TYR A 206 11.40 -22.88 -15.05
N ASP A 207 10.29 -22.89 -14.31
CA ASP A 207 9.11 -23.70 -14.61
C ASP A 207 8.01 -22.94 -15.37
N LEU A 208 8.03 -21.61 -15.29
CA LEU A 208 7.06 -20.72 -15.94
C LEU A 208 7.66 -19.32 -16.16
N VAL A 209 7.01 -18.52 -17.01
CA VAL A 209 7.33 -17.11 -17.23
C VAL A 209 6.21 -16.24 -16.68
N ARG A 210 6.56 -15.21 -15.91
CA ARG A 210 5.62 -14.16 -15.47
C ARG A 210 5.98 -12.86 -16.15
N SER A 211 5.06 -12.37 -16.98
CA SER A 211 5.22 -11.11 -17.70
C SER A 211 4.22 -10.10 -17.15
N TYR A 212 4.72 -9.07 -16.48
CA TYR A 212 3.90 -7.93 -16.05
C TYR A 212 3.97 -6.83 -17.10
N CYS A 213 2.86 -6.18 -17.40
CA CYS A 213 2.82 -4.94 -18.15
C CYS A 213 2.00 -3.91 -17.41
N SER A 214 2.59 -2.76 -17.10
CA SER A 214 1.86 -1.60 -16.60
C SER A 214 1.45 -0.68 -17.75
N LEU A 215 0.36 0.06 -17.57
CA LEU A 215 -0.06 1.17 -18.41
C LEU A 215 -0.38 2.37 -17.53
N THR A 216 0.30 3.49 -17.79
CA THR A 216 -0.08 4.80 -17.27
C THR A 216 -0.71 5.59 -18.38
N VAL A 217 -1.94 6.06 -18.16
CA VAL A 217 -2.66 6.90 -19.10
C VAL A 217 -3.41 8.00 -18.33
N PRO A 218 -3.27 9.28 -18.70
CA PRO A 218 -4.08 10.32 -18.11
C PRO A 218 -5.53 10.06 -18.47
N MET A 219 -6.42 10.23 -17.50
CA MET A 219 -7.83 10.17 -17.80
C MET A 219 -8.20 11.37 -18.68
N PRO A 220 -8.98 11.17 -19.76
CA PRO A 220 -9.65 12.29 -20.37
C PRO A 220 -10.47 12.95 -19.26
N VAL A 221 -10.33 14.27 -19.13
CA VAL A 221 -11.29 15.03 -18.35
C VAL A 221 -12.61 14.83 -19.09
N VAL A 222 -13.38 13.84 -18.69
CA VAL A 222 -14.78 13.76 -19.05
C VAL A 222 -15.33 15.00 -18.37
N ALA A 223 -15.45 16.09 -19.15
CA ALA A 223 -16.23 17.23 -18.76
C ALA A 223 -17.56 16.61 -18.37
N LYS A 224 -17.80 16.54 -17.07
CA LYS A 224 -19.02 15.98 -16.50
C LYS A 224 -20.11 16.64 -17.33
N VAL A 225 -20.79 15.90 -18.20
CA VAL A 225 -21.98 16.42 -18.85
C VAL A 225 -22.91 16.60 -17.68
N GLU A 226 -22.91 17.81 -17.12
CA GLU A 226 -23.83 18.19 -16.08
C GLU A 226 -25.18 18.13 -16.78
N ALA A 227 -25.82 16.95 -16.70
CA ALA A 227 -27.27 16.87 -16.82
C ALA A 227 -27.81 18.07 -16.06
N PRO A 228 -28.71 18.88 -16.67
CA PRO A 228 -29.13 20.16 -16.11
C PRO A 228 -29.37 19.95 -14.63
N LYS A 229 -28.53 20.62 -13.84
CA LYS A 229 -28.41 20.45 -12.40
C LYS A 229 -29.75 20.90 -11.83
N ALA A 230 -30.73 20.00 -11.81
CA ALA A 230 -31.72 20.00 -10.74
C ALA A 230 -30.86 20.12 -9.49
N ALA A 231 -31.07 21.17 -8.70
CA ALA A 231 -30.29 21.47 -7.49
C ALA A 231 -30.22 20.21 -6.62
N GLY A 232 -29.19 19.41 -6.89
CA GLY A 232 -29.11 18.02 -6.52
C GLY A 232 -27.92 17.94 -5.60
N THR A 233 -28.23 17.75 -4.33
CA THR A 233 -27.28 17.57 -3.25
C THR A 233 -26.24 16.53 -3.67
N GLU A 234 -24.97 16.95 -3.78
CA GLU A 234 -23.85 16.04 -3.95
C GLU A 234 -23.92 14.98 -2.86
N ALA A 235 -23.87 13.70 -3.24
CA ALA A 235 -23.92 12.61 -2.28
C ALA A 235 -22.82 12.84 -1.21
N PRO A 236 -23.13 12.76 0.09
CA PRO A 236 -22.15 13.02 1.13
C PRO A 236 -20.92 12.14 0.96
N LYS A 237 -19.72 12.74 1.05
CA LYS A 237 -18.47 11.98 1.06
C LYS A 237 -18.51 10.94 2.21
N PRO A 238 -18.01 9.71 1.99
CA PRO A 238 -17.83 8.75 3.07
C PRO A 238 -17.03 9.37 4.22
N PHE A 239 -17.41 9.06 5.46
CA PHE A 239 -16.81 9.70 6.63
C PHE A 239 -15.30 9.43 6.74
N THR A 240 -14.81 8.25 6.36
CA THR A 240 -13.36 7.94 6.32
C THR A 240 -12.59 8.85 5.37
N ARG A 241 -13.21 9.30 4.28
CA ARG A 241 -12.58 10.29 3.39
C ARG A 241 -12.50 11.66 4.04
N ARG A 242 -13.56 12.07 4.74
CA ARG A 242 -13.57 13.33 5.50
C ARG A 242 -12.54 13.32 6.63
N LEU A 243 -12.31 12.17 7.27
CA LEU A 243 -11.24 11.98 8.23
C LEU A 243 -9.87 12.21 7.59
N SER A 244 -9.55 11.54 6.47
CA SER A 244 -8.28 11.77 5.74
C SER A 244 -8.10 13.25 5.37
N GLU A 245 -9.13 13.88 4.79
CA GLU A 245 -9.11 15.32 4.45
C GLU A 245 -8.85 16.20 5.69
N ALA A 246 -9.44 15.88 6.84
CA ALA A 246 -9.25 16.63 8.08
C ALA A 246 -7.88 16.40 8.75
N PHE A 247 -7.21 15.30 8.43
CA PHE A 247 -5.85 15.02 8.91
C PHE A 247 -4.78 15.70 8.04
N GLY A 248 -5.11 16.09 6.81
CA GLY A 248 -4.20 16.81 5.91
C GLY A 248 -2.95 15.99 5.58
N ASN A 249 -1.80 16.67 5.45
CA ASN A 249 -0.53 16.05 5.09
C ASN A 249 0.23 15.44 6.29
N ASN A 250 -0.43 15.20 7.43
CA ASN A 250 0.24 14.67 8.62
C ASN A 250 0.88 13.28 8.37
N HIS A 251 0.35 12.49 7.43
CA HIS A 251 0.97 11.23 7.04
C HIS A 251 2.37 11.42 6.46
N ASP A 252 2.53 12.38 5.54
CA ASP A 252 3.82 12.71 4.93
C ASP A 252 4.79 13.23 5.98
N VAL A 253 4.33 14.12 6.87
CA VAL A 253 5.15 14.66 7.97
C VAL A 253 5.66 13.56 8.89
N VAL A 254 4.85 12.53 9.19
CA VAL A 254 5.32 11.38 9.99
C VAL A 254 6.46 10.64 9.27
N GLY A 255 6.42 10.55 7.94
CA GLY A 255 7.47 9.94 7.12
C GLY A 255 8.84 10.59 7.27
N ASP A 256 8.88 11.88 7.62
CA ASP A 256 10.10 12.68 7.76
C ASP A 256 10.63 12.74 9.21
N THR A 257 10.01 12.02 10.15
CA THR A 257 10.41 12.05 11.57
C THR A 257 11.70 11.29 11.86
N ALA A 258 12.40 11.65 12.93
CA ALA A 258 13.68 11.05 13.33
C ALA A 258 13.59 9.54 13.55
N PHE A 259 12.48 9.04 14.12
CA PHE A 259 12.21 7.60 14.24
C PHE A 259 12.18 6.91 12.87
N VAL A 260 11.47 7.47 11.89
CA VAL A 260 11.36 6.88 10.54
C VAL A 260 12.69 6.95 9.82
N GLU A 261 13.43 8.06 9.91
CA GLU A 261 14.78 8.17 9.34
C GLU A 261 15.73 7.11 9.93
N THR A 262 15.74 6.97 11.26
CA THR A 262 16.57 5.98 11.96
C THR A 262 16.20 4.55 11.61
N LEU A 263 14.90 4.24 11.50
CA LEU A 263 14.38 2.95 11.06
C LEU A 263 14.80 2.65 9.62
N MET A 264 14.51 3.54 8.67
CA MET A 264 14.78 3.35 7.24
C MET A 264 16.28 3.27 6.95
N GLY A 265 17.09 3.98 7.74
CA GLY A 265 18.55 3.88 7.70
C GLY A 265 19.12 2.61 8.33
N GLY A 266 18.29 1.71 8.88
CA GLY A 266 18.73 0.47 9.52
C GLY A 266 19.46 0.67 10.84
N ASN A 267 19.35 1.86 11.46
CA ASN A 267 20.07 2.25 12.67
C ASN A 267 19.23 2.09 13.95
N LEU A 268 18.00 1.59 13.82
CA LEU A 268 17.12 1.39 14.96
C LEU A 268 17.67 0.32 15.90
N THR A 269 17.88 0.71 17.16
CA THR A 269 18.37 -0.19 18.21
C THR A 269 17.21 -0.89 18.93
N LYS A 270 17.52 -2.02 19.58
CA LYS A 270 16.53 -2.76 20.39
C LYS A 270 15.91 -1.89 21.51
N PRO A 271 16.67 -1.09 22.29
CA PRO A 271 16.07 -0.22 23.32
C PRO A 271 15.18 0.89 22.75
N GLN A 272 15.54 1.49 21.61
CA GLN A 272 14.68 2.47 20.93
C GLN A 272 13.35 1.84 20.50
N TRP A 273 13.41 0.64 19.93
CA TRP A 273 12.22 -0.09 19.51
C TRP A 273 11.33 -0.51 20.69
N GLU A 274 11.93 -1.01 21.76
CA GLU A 274 11.23 -1.32 23.01
C GLU A 274 10.50 -0.10 23.57
N ALA A 275 11.21 1.04 23.68
CA ALA A 275 10.61 2.27 24.18
C ALA A 275 9.44 2.75 23.31
N HIS A 276 9.57 2.66 21.98
CA HIS A 276 8.47 2.95 21.04
C HIS A 276 7.25 2.06 21.30
N LEU A 277 7.43 0.74 21.38
CA LEU A 277 6.34 -0.21 21.60
C LEU A 277 5.68 -0.04 22.97
N GLN A 278 6.44 0.30 24.02
CA GLN A 278 5.88 0.60 25.34
C GLN A 278 4.91 1.78 25.29
N GLN A 279 5.25 2.86 24.57
CA GLN A 279 4.33 3.99 24.46
C GLN A 279 3.05 3.62 23.68
N ARG A 280 3.18 2.80 22.62
CA ARG A 280 2.01 2.30 21.87
C ARG A 280 1.13 1.40 22.72
N ALA A 281 1.72 0.51 23.52
CA ALA A 281 1.00 -0.40 24.41
C ALA A 281 0.11 0.36 25.41
N LEU A 282 0.63 1.41 26.05
CA LEU A 282 -0.15 2.25 26.97
C LEU A 282 -1.36 2.90 26.28
N ILE A 283 -1.16 3.43 25.07
CA ILE A 283 -2.23 4.09 24.30
C ILE A 283 -3.29 3.09 23.85
N HIS A 284 -2.86 1.94 23.31
CA HIS A 284 -3.77 0.89 22.84
C HIS A 284 -4.57 0.24 23.97
N GLU A 285 -3.97 0.07 25.14
CA GLU A 285 -4.69 -0.42 26.33
C GLU A 285 -5.80 0.54 26.77
N GLU A 286 -5.52 1.85 26.77
CA GLU A 286 -6.53 2.85 27.13
C GLU A 286 -7.66 2.94 26.08
N ILE A 287 -7.31 2.84 24.79
CA ILE A 287 -8.27 2.77 23.69
C ILE A 287 -9.16 1.53 23.84
N ASP A 288 -8.57 0.35 24.05
CA ASP A 288 -9.31 -0.90 24.22
C ASP A 288 -10.26 -0.81 25.41
N ARG A 289 -9.78 -0.32 26.57
CA ARG A 289 -10.61 -0.11 27.77
C ARG A 289 -11.88 0.70 27.46
N ILE A 290 -11.74 1.81 26.73
CA ILE A 290 -12.87 2.71 26.42
C ILE A 290 -13.78 2.11 25.34
N LEU A 291 -13.22 1.65 24.23
CA LEU A 291 -14.00 1.18 23.08
C LEU A 291 -14.68 -0.16 23.36
N ALA A 292 -14.04 -1.05 24.12
CA ALA A 292 -14.62 -2.30 24.56
C ALA A 292 -15.81 -2.07 25.52
N ALA A 293 -15.67 -1.14 26.47
CA ALA A 293 -16.74 -0.79 27.40
C ALA A 293 -17.93 -0.13 26.69
N ALA A 294 -17.66 0.68 25.67
CA ALA A 294 -18.70 1.35 24.88
C ALA A 294 -19.40 0.43 23.87
N GLY A 295 -18.82 -0.74 23.54
CA GLY A 295 -19.40 -1.68 22.58
C GLY A 295 -19.59 -1.11 21.17
N THR A 296 -18.71 -0.20 20.74
CA THR A 296 -18.84 0.45 19.43
C THR A 296 -18.80 -0.57 18.29
N ALA A 297 -19.70 -0.47 17.31
CA ALA A 297 -19.81 -1.46 16.23
C ALA A 297 -18.50 -1.64 15.42
N ALA A 298 -17.75 -0.54 15.25
CA ALA A 298 -16.49 -0.52 14.54
C ALA A 298 -15.36 -1.28 15.26
N TYR A 299 -15.39 -1.41 16.59
CA TYR A 299 -14.31 -1.99 17.39
C TYR A 299 -14.65 -3.42 17.87
N GLY A 300 -14.23 -4.42 17.08
CA GLY A 300 -14.50 -5.84 17.33
C GLY A 300 -13.25 -6.66 17.67
N ASP A 301 -13.40 -7.99 17.63
CA ASP A 301 -12.37 -8.94 18.08
C ASP A 301 -11.03 -8.77 17.35
N GLU A 302 -11.04 -8.54 16.03
CA GLU A 302 -9.82 -8.30 15.26
C GLU A 302 -9.06 -7.04 15.74
N GLN A 303 -9.79 -5.98 16.12
CA GLN A 303 -9.17 -4.76 16.64
C GLN A 303 -8.59 -4.99 18.04
N ARG A 304 -9.26 -5.78 18.89
CA ARG A 304 -8.79 -6.10 20.25
C ARG A 304 -7.52 -6.94 20.27
N LYS A 305 -7.27 -7.75 19.23
CA LYS A 305 -6.03 -8.54 19.11
C LYS A 305 -4.77 -7.68 19.10
N VAL A 306 -4.86 -6.40 18.72
CA VAL A 306 -3.70 -5.50 18.62
C VAL A 306 -2.95 -5.35 19.95
N THR A 307 -3.66 -5.26 21.08
CA THR A 307 -3.04 -5.19 22.42
C THR A 307 -2.31 -6.49 22.77
N GLU A 308 -2.85 -7.64 22.35
CA GLU A 308 -2.21 -8.93 22.55
C GLU A 308 -0.95 -9.09 21.69
N LEU A 309 -0.98 -8.61 20.43
CA LEU A 309 0.22 -8.59 19.57
C LEU A 309 1.33 -7.71 20.17
N LEU A 310 0.99 -6.56 20.76
CA LEU A 310 1.97 -5.72 21.48
C LEU A 310 2.55 -6.43 22.71
N ARG A 311 1.73 -7.21 23.42
CA ARG A 311 2.19 -7.98 24.59
C ARG A 311 3.20 -9.06 24.18
N GLN A 312 2.93 -9.74 23.06
CA GLN A 312 3.85 -10.70 22.48
C GLN A 312 5.17 -10.04 22.08
N ASP A 313 5.11 -8.89 21.40
CA ASP A 313 6.31 -8.18 20.96
C ASP A 313 7.18 -7.71 22.14
N LEU A 314 6.57 -7.09 23.16
CA LEU A 314 7.30 -6.66 24.37
C LEU A 314 7.92 -7.85 25.11
N THR A 315 7.18 -8.96 25.22
CA THR A 315 7.68 -10.20 25.84
C THR A 315 8.87 -10.76 25.05
N ALA A 316 8.80 -10.79 23.72
CA ALA A 316 9.88 -11.25 22.85
C ALA A 316 11.14 -10.36 22.97
N LEU A 317 10.98 -9.09 23.32
CA LEU A 317 12.09 -8.19 23.62
C LEU A 317 12.67 -8.41 25.03
N GLY A 318 12.01 -9.19 25.90
CA GLY A 318 12.36 -9.35 27.31
C GLY A 318 11.87 -8.19 28.18
N SER A 319 10.95 -7.38 27.66
CA SER A 319 10.36 -6.24 28.37
C SER A 319 9.15 -6.66 29.18
N LYS A 320 8.82 -5.87 30.20
CA LYS A 320 7.55 -5.98 30.93
C LYS A 320 6.49 -5.13 30.24
N TRP A 321 5.22 -5.41 30.51
CA TRP A 321 4.15 -4.49 30.13
C TRP A 321 4.39 -3.13 30.80
N PRO A 322 4.31 -2.02 30.05
CA PRO A 322 4.55 -0.69 30.61
C PRO A 322 3.45 -0.29 31.59
N ASP A 323 3.79 0.61 32.50
CA ASP A 323 2.85 1.29 33.38
C ASP A 323 2.97 2.81 33.23
N ALA A 324 2.17 3.55 33.99
CA ALA A 324 2.18 5.01 33.96
C ALA A 324 3.55 5.64 34.30
N ALA A 325 4.42 4.95 35.06
CA ALA A 325 5.76 5.45 35.39
C ALA A 325 6.71 5.37 34.19
N THR A 326 6.45 4.48 33.24
CA THR A 326 7.20 4.34 31.98
C THR A 326 6.68 5.22 30.84
N ALA A 327 5.54 5.90 31.05
CA ALA A 327 4.94 6.76 30.05
C ALA A 327 5.74 8.05 29.87
N TRP A 328 6.03 8.42 28.62
CA TRP A 328 6.60 9.73 28.29
C TRP A 328 5.61 10.85 28.62
N PRO A 329 6.08 12.09 28.87
CA PRO A 329 5.20 13.24 29.08
C PRO A 329 4.15 13.41 27.97
N LEU A 330 4.58 13.31 26.70
CA LEU A 330 3.69 13.36 25.54
C LEU A 330 2.64 12.24 25.54
N THR A 331 3.01 11.03 26.00
CA THR A 331 2.10 9.88 26.09
C THR A 331 1.06 10.13 27.18
N ASN A 332 1.47 10.63 28.33
CA ASN A 332 0.58 11.00 29.42
C ASN A 332 -0.40 12.11 29.00
N ASP A 333 0.04 13.08 28.21
CA ASP A 333 -0.84 14.13 27.69
C ASP A 333 -1.90 13.59 26.71
N LEU A 334 -1.54 12.65 25.85
CA LEU A 334 -2.53 12.00 24.97
C LEU A 334 -3.49 11.10 25.76
N LEU A 335 -2.97 10.29 26.70
CA LEU A 335 -3.80 9.44 27.57
C LEU A 335 -4.80 10.25 28.38
N ARG A 336 -4.38 11.42 28.90
CA ARG A 336 -5.25 12.35 29.60
C ARG A 336 -6.38 12.85 28.70
N GLN A 337 -6.08 13.29 27.48
CA GLN A 337 -7.09 13.71 26.51
C GLN A 337 -8.08 12.57 26.19
N ILE A 338 -7.58 11.36 25.93
CA ILE A 338 -8.42 10.18 25.69
C ILE A 338 -9.40 9.94 26.86
N ARG A 339 -8.91 10.00 28.09
CA ARG A 339 -9.72 9.79 29.31
C ARG A 339 -10.73 10.90 29.56
N GLU A 340 -10.32 12.16 29.40
CA GLU A 340 -11.20 13.33 29.56
C GLU A 340 -12.33 13.29 28.51
N SER A 341 -12.00 13.00 27.25
CA SER A 341 -12.98 12.89 26.17
C SER A 341 -13.92 11.70 26.32
N ALA A 342 -13.50 10.62 26.98
CA ALA A 342 -14.35 9.45 27.21
C ALA A 342 -15.63 9.77 28.01
N GLN A 343 -15.63 10.87 28.78
CA GLN A 343 -16.82 11.37 29.49
C GLN A 343 -17.92 11.86 28.53
N GLN A 344 -17.53 12.26 27.30
CA GLN A 344 -18.43 12.73 26.25
C GLN A 344 -18.82 11.61 25.27
N GLY A 345 -18.19 10.44 25.38
CA GLY A 345 -18.41 9.28 24.52
C GLY A 345 -17.12 8.67 23.96
N PRO A 346 -17.21 7.55 23.24
CA PRO A 346 -16.05 6.78 22.80
C PRO A 346 -15.35 7.36 21.57
N TYR A 347 -15.97 8.32 20.88
CA TYR A 347 -15.61 8.70 19.53
C TYR A 347 -14.25 9.41 19.41
N PHE A 348 -13.80 10.13 20.45
CA PHE A 348 -12.43 10.65 20.46
C PHE A 348 -11.40 9.51 20.45
N ALA A 349 -11.58 8.50 21.31
CA ALA A 349 -10.73 7.32 21.35
C ALA A 349 -10.80 6.52 20.03
N LEU A 350 -11.97 6.45 19.39
CA LEU A 350 -12.14 5.83 18.08
C LEU A 350 -11.40 6.59 16.98
N GLY A 351 -11.33 7.93 17.08
CA GLY A 351 -10.51 8.78 16.21
C GLY A 351 -9.02 8.50 16.35
N VAL A 352 -8.53 8.40 17.60
CA VAL A 352 -7.14 8.00 17.89
C VAL A 352 -6.86 6.60 17.33
N TRP A 353 -7.76 5.64 17.59
CA TRP A 353 -7.67 4.28 17.06
C TRP A 353 -7.59 4.25 15.53
N HIS A 354 -8.42 5.03 14.83
CA HIS A 354 -8.44 5.07 13.37
C HIS A 354 -7.07 5.39 12.78
N VAL A 355 -6.34 6.36 13.35
CA VAL A 355 -4.99 6.75 12.91
C VAL A 355 -3.99 5.61 13.14
N TYR A 356 -3.96 5.04 14.34
CA TYR A 356 -3.05 3.94 14.64
C TYR A 356 -3.32 2.70 13.81
N TYR A 357 -4.57 2.29 13.74
CA TYR A 357 -4.97 1.07 13.08
C TYR A 357 -4.75 1.17 11.57
N GLY A 358 -5.11 2.30 10.95
CA GLY A 358 -4.77 2.57 9.55
C GLY A 358 -3.26 2.58 9.30
N GLY A 359 -2.50 3.21 10.20
CA GLY A 359 -1.04 3.25 10.11
C GLY A 359 -0.40 1.86 10.17
N ILE A 360 -0.83 0.99 11.08
CA ILE A 360 -0.23 -0.34 11.23
C ILE A 360 -0.65 -1.36 10.15
N THR A 361 -1.81 -1.19 9.52
CA THR A 361 -2.28 -2.12 8.48
C THR A 361 -1.83 -1.77 7.07
N HIS A 362 -1.49 -0.51 6.78
CA HIS A 362 -0.99 -0.10 5.45
C HIS A 362 0.54 0.01 5.47
N GLY A 363 1.09 1.16 5.88
CA GLY A 363 2.55 1.39 5.92
C GLY A 363 3.27 0.59 7.01
N GLY A 364 2.54 0.15 8.03
CA GLY A 364 3.08 -0.57 9.18
C GLY A 364 3.78 -1.87 8.83
N ARG A 365 3.35 -2.57 7.77
CA ARG A 365 3.98 -3.83 7.34
C ARG A 365 5.44 -3.64 6.94
N GLN A 366 5.73 -2.58 6.18
CA GLN A 366 7.09 -2.21 5.81
C GLN A 366 7.91 -1.82 7.04
N ILE A 367 7.34 -1.01 7.94
CA ILE A 367 7.97 -0.65 9.21
C ILE A 367 8.37 -1.88 10.01
N GLY A 368 7.44 -2.84 10.17
CA GLY A 368 7.68 -4.10 10.86
C GLY A 368 8.79 -4.93 10.21
N ALA A 369 8.79 -5.05 8.88
CA ALA A 369 9.81 -5.84 8.18
C ALA A 369 11.23 -5.24 8.32
N ILE A 370 11.35 -3.92 8.34
CA ILE A 370 12.63 -3.23 8.53
C ILE A 370 13.08 -3.34 10.00
N ALA A 371 12.17 -3.06 10.94
CA ALA A 371 12.44 -3.17 12.36
C ALA A 371 12.89 -4.60 12.73
N ALA A 372 12.25 -5.62 12.17
CA ALA A 372 12.60 -7.01 12.43
C ALA A 372 14.05 -7.34 12.12
N LYS A 373 14.58 -6.79 11.02
CA LYS A 373 15.99 -6.96 10.65
C LYS A 373 16.92 -6.20 11.59
N ALA A 374 16.56 -4.97 11.94
CA ALA A 374 17.38 -4.10 12.78
C ALA A 374 17.50 -4.64 14.22
N VAL A 375 16.38 -5.06 14.83
CA VAL A 375 16.34 -5.46 16.24
C VAL A 375 16.37 -6.97 16.47
N LYS A 376 16.36 -7.77 15.39
CA LYS A 376 16.38 -9.25 15.41
C LYS A 376 15.24 -9.86 16.25
N ALA A 377 14.05 -9.26 16.17
CA ALA A 377 12.82 -9.75 16.79
C ALA A 377 11.66 -9.58 15.82
N GLU A 378 10.63 -10.44 15.88
CA GLU A 378 9.46 -10.35 14.99
C GLU A 378 8.43 -9.35 15.57
N PRO A 379 8.14 -8.21 14.91
CA PRO A 379 7.18 -7.24 15.39
C PRO A 379 5.76 -7.59 14.94
N SER A 380 5.13 -8.53 15.63
CA SER A 380 3.79 -9.04 15.35
C SER A 380 2.74 -7.94 15.34
N TYR A 381 2.86 -6.90 16.17
CA TYR A 381 1.97 -5.72 16.14
C TYR A 381 1.91 -5.08 14.74
N TYR A 382 3.04 -4.97 14.06
CA TYR A 382 3.12 -4.41 12.72
C TYR A 382 2.85 -5.43 11.62
N LEU A 383 3.22 -6.71 11.82
CA LEU A 383 3.17 -7.75 10.79
C LEU A 383 1.86 -8.56 10.77
N LYS A 384 1.09 -8.57 11.85
CA LYS A 384 -0.10 -9.43 12.00
C LYS A 384 -1.40 -8.66 12.27
N SER A 385 -1.36 -7.35 12.54
CA SER A 385 -2.58 -6.54 12.63
C SER A 385 -3.28 -6.47 11.27
N ASP A 386 -4.54 -6.85 11.16
CA ASP A 386 -5.32 -6.89 9.90
C ASP A 386 -6.78 -6.53 10.20
N GLY A 387 -7.64 -6.39 9.18
CA GLY A 387 -9.07 -6.13 9.31
C GLY A 387 -9.50 -4.67 9.09
N TYR A 388 -8.59 -3.80 8.63
CA TYR A 388 -8.87 -2.37 8.47
C TYR A 388 -10.01 -2.07 7.51
N ARG A 389 -10.14 -2.81 6.41
CA ARG A 389 -11.21 -2.59 5.42
C ARG A 389 -12.60 -2.75 6.04
N ALA A 390 -12.83 -3.86 6.75
CA ALA A 390 -14.10 -4.10 7.44
C ALA A 390 -14.36 -3.05 8.53
N TYR A 391 -13.31 -2.63 9.25
CA TYR A 391 -13.38 -1.54 10.21
C TYR A 391 -13.79 -0.20 9.55
N ALA A 392 -13.16 0.17 8.44
CA ALA A 392 -13.41 1.42 7.74
C ALA A 392 -14.84 1.50 7.19
N THR A 393 -15.41 0.40 6.70
CA THR A 393 -16.83 0.31 6.32
C THR A 393 -17.73 0.69 7.50
N LYS A 394 -17.48 0.14 8.70
CA LYS A 394 -18.26 0.46 9.90
C LYS A 394 -18.07 1.90 10.38
N VAL A 395 -16.88 2.48 10.20
CA VAL A 395 -16.67 3.91 10.48
C VAL A 395 -17.53 4.78 9.55
N ASN A 396 -17.71 4.39 8.29
CA ASN A 396 -18.58 5.12 7.35
C ASN A 396 -20.07 5.08 7.73
N GLU A 397 -20.49 4.17 8.60
CA GLU A 397 -21.86 4.09 9.12
C GLU A 397 -22.14 5.11 10.24
N ILE A 398 -21.11 5.78 10.78
CA ILE A 398 -21.26 6.80 11.82
C ILE A 398 -21.79 8.09 11.19
N THR A 399 -23.08 8.40 11.41
CA THR A 399 -23.76 9.56 10.82
C THR A 399 -23.93 10.73 11.78
N ASP A 400 -23.79 10.52 13.10
CA ASP A 400 -23.92 11.59 14.10
C ASP A 400 -22.80 12.64 13.95
N PRO A 401 -23.12 13.92 13.67
CA PRO A 401 -22.11 14.95 13.46
C PRO A 401 -21.21 15.19 14.66
N ALA A 402 -21.73 15.05 15.89
CA ALA A 402 -20.93 15.24 17.10
C ALA A 402 -19.90 14.11 17.27
N ALA A 403 -20.32 12.85 17.08
CA ALA A 403 -19.42 11.70 17.01
C ALA A 403 -18.34 11.86 15.92
N GLN A 404 -18.74 12.28 14.72
CA GLN A 404 -17.80 12.52 13.63
C GLN A 404 -16.77 13.60 13.99
N GLN A 405 -17.20 14.71 14.59
CA GLN A 405 -16.29 15.77 15.03
C GLN A 405 -15.32 15.28 16.10
N GLN A 406 -15.80 14.50 17.08
CA GLN A 406 -14.94 13.91 18.11
C GLN A 406 -13.89 12.95 17.53
N MET A 407 -14.26 12.14 16.52
CA MET A 407 -13.29 11.29 15.81
C MET A 407 -12.24 12.10 15.05
N ILE A 408 -12.62 13.20 14.41
CA ILE A 408 -11.66 14.11 13.74
C ILE A 408 -10.66 14.66 14.76
N LEU A 409 -11.15 15.19 15.90
CA LEU A 409 -10.30 15.73 16.95
C LEU A 409 -9.36 14.68 17.55
N GLY A 410 -9.87 13.47 17.78
CA GLY A 410 -9.05 12.34 18.26
C GLY A 410 -7.94 11.97 17.28
N GLY A 411 -8.25 11.89 15.98
CA GLY A 411 -7.25 11.59 14.96
C GLY A 411 -6.19 12.69 14.80
N GLN A 412 -6.58 13.96 14.88
CA GLN A 412 -5.64 15.09 14.88
C GLN A 412 -4.71 15.07 16.11
N ALA A 413 -5.25 14.76 17.29
CA ALA A 413 -4.45 14.61 18.51
C ALA A 413 -3.46 13.44 18.39
N ALA A 414 -3.89 12.32 17.79
CA ALA A 414 -3.03 11.17 17.53
C ALA A 414 -1.86 11.53 16.59
N TYR A 415 -2.12 12.19 15.46
CA TYR A 415 -1.04 12.61 14.55
C TYR A 415 -0.06 13.58 15.21
N LYS A 416 -0.56 14.59 15.92
CA LYS A 416 0.29 15.53 16.66
C LYS A 416 1.20 14.80 17.65
N TYR A 417 0.66 13.84 18.39
CA TYR A 417 1.44 13.00 19.29
C TYR A 417 2.45 12.13 18.52
N ILE A 418 2.04 11.44 17.45
CA ILE A 418 2.92 10.55 16.67
C ILE A 418 4.12 11.33 16.14
N ILE A 419 3.90 12.49 15.51
CA ILE A 419 4.96 13.35 14.98
C ILE A 419 5.93 13.73 16.11
N ALA A 420 5.42 14.31 17.20
CA ALA A 420 6.27 14.77 18.30
C ALA A 420 7.01 13.63 19.03
N SER A 421 6.36 12.49 19.22
CA SER A 421 6.95 11.32 19.88
C SER A 421 7.99 10.64 19.00
N ASN A 422 7.79 10.61 17.68
CA ASN A 422 8.75 10.05 16.74
C ASN A 422 10.00 10.95 16.56
N ASP A 423 9.90 12.24 16.87
CA ASP A 423 11.03 13.19 16.89
C ASP A 423 11.73 13.30 18.24
N ALA A 424 11.40 12.42 19.20
CA ALA A 424 12.05 12.38 20.49
C ALA A 424 13.57 12.13 20.37
N GLU A 425 14.35 12.74 21.27
CA GLU A 425 15.82 12.65 21.29
C GLU A 425 16.35 11.22 21.29
N ILE A 426 15.59 10.26 21.83
CA ILE A 426 15.98 8.84 21.83
C ILE A 426 16.19 8.28 20.41
N PHE A 427 15.55 8.84 19.39
CA PHE A 427 15.63 8.36 18.01
C PHE A 427 16.65 9.11 17.14
N LYS A 428 17.19 10.24 17.61
CA LYS A 428 18.18 11.00 16.85
C LYS A 428 19.53 10.29 16.92
N LYS A 429 20.24 10.22 15.79
CA LYS A 429 21.62 9.69 15.75
C LYS A 429 22.48 10.49 16.73
N LYS A 430 23.18 9.79 17.62
CA LYS A 430 24.17 10.40 18.51
C LYS A 430 25.49 10.62 17.78
#